data_AF-A0A9X9A2L0-F1
#
_entry.id   AF-A0A9X9A2L0-F1
#
_cell.length_a   1.000
_cell.length_b   1.000
_cell.length_c   1.000
_cell.angle_alpha   90.00
_cell.angle_beta   90.00
_cell.angle_gamma   90.00
#
_symmetry.space_group_name_H-M   'P 1'
#
loop_
_entity.id
_entity.type
_entity.pdbx_description
1 polymer ?
#
loop_
_entity_poly.entity_id
_entity_poly.type
_entity_poly.pdbx_seq_one_letter_code
_entity_poly.pdbx_strand_id
1 'polypeptide(L)'
;SLFSGEYMVSANIERTVQATRQAVADLRALIKWIKANKNGPLILIGISLGGFITNLTSLVEEEIDVLASIFYANRLSYSIWNTIPGKFIREDLEHHGVTYDDLIDYWKITEPSQALSKVKKENILLISGKHDLYVHSEDTDYLWESWERPTRYIYTCG
;
A
#
# COMPACT_ATOMS: atom_id res chain seq x y z
N SER A 1 -0.61 -19.89 11.55
CA SER A 1 0.15 -19.53 10.35
C SER A 1 0.85 -20.76 9.81
N LEU A 2 0.60 -21.12 8.56
CA LEU A 2 1.34 -22.13 7.81
C LEU A 2 2.53 -21.51 7.04
N PHE A 3 2.49 -20.21 6.78
CA PHE A 3 3.57 -19.45 6.14
C PHE A 3 3.68 -18.01 6.68
N SER A 4 4.82 -17.35 6.41
CA SER A 4 5.07 -15.96 6.81
C SER A 4 4.18 -14.99 6.05
N GLY A 5 3.65 -13.97 6.73
CA GLY A 5 2.81 -12.93 6.12
C GLY A 5 1.34 -13.31 5.92
N GLU A 6 0.94 -14.55 6.20
CA GLU A 6 -0.44 -15.06 6.00
C GLU A 6 -1.52 -14.17 6.63
N TYR A 7 -1.22 -13.54 7.78
CA TYR A 7 -2.17 -12.71 8.51
C TYR A 7 -2.12 -11.23 8.17
N MET A 8 -1.22 -10.81 7.27
CA MET A 8 -1.11 -9.42 6.85
C MET A 8 -2.31 -9.00 5.98
N VAL A 9 -2.69 -9.85 5.02
CA VAL A 9 -3.89 -9.70 4.20
C VAL A 9 -4.59 -11.06 4.10
N SER A 10 -5.82 -11.14 4.58
CA SER A 10 -6.61 -12.38 4.61
C SER A 10 -8.11 -12.10 4.61
N ALA A 11 -8.94 -13.15 4.48
CA ALA A 11 -10.40 -13.04 4.54
C ALA A 11 -10.93 -12.60 5.92
N ASN A 12 -10.07 -12.54 6.95
CA ASN A 12 -10.41 -11.86 8.19
C ASN A 12 -10.23 -10.35 8.00
N ILE A 13 -11.33 -9.69 7.66
CA ILE A 13 -11.43 -8.25 7.35
C ILE A 13 -10.80 -7.40 8.46
N GLU A 14 -11.22 -7.62 9.71
CA GLU A 14 -10.74 -6.84 10.86
C GLU A 14 -9.24 -7.01 11.06
N ARG A 15 -8.74 -8.25 11.00
CA ARG A 15 -7.31 -8.54 11.18
C ARG A 15 -6.45 -7.87 10.12
N THR A 16 -6.90 -7.84 8.86
CA THR A 16 -6.18 -7.14 7.78
C THR A 16 -6.06 -5.64 8.08
N VAL A 17 -7.13 -5.01 8.59
CA VAL A 17 -7.10 -3.60 9.04
C VAL A 17 -6.14 -3.42 10.22
N GLN A 18 -6.20 -4.32 11.21
CA GLN A 18 -5.32 -4.27 12.39
C GLN A 18 -3.85 -4.46 12.02
N ALA A 19 -3.53 -5.39 11.12
CA ALA A 19 -2.18 -5.66 10.65
C ALA A 19 -1.61 -4.46 9.86
N THR A 20 -2.44 -3.87 9.00
CA THR A 20 -2.11 -2.61 8.29
C THR A 20 -1.81 -1.48 9.26
N ARG A 21 -2.68 -1.26 10.26
CA ARG A 21 -2.50 -0.25 11.29
C ARG A 21 -1.20 -0.47 12.09
N GLN A 22 -0.92 -1.73 12.44
CA GLN A 22 0.30 -2.09 13.15
C GLN A 22 1.54 -1.78 12.32
N ALA A 23 1.57 -2.19 11.04
CA ALA A 23 2.71 -1.94 10.16
C ALA A 23 3.01 -0.44 9.99
N VAL A 24 1.98 0.40 9.87
CA VAL A 24 2.13 1.87 9.86
C VAL A 24 2.68 2.37 11.20
N ALA A 25 2.15 1.90 12.33
CA ALA A 25 2.63 2.30 13.66
C ALA A 25 4.10 1.92 13.89
N ASP A 26 4.49 0.72 13.46
CA ASP A 26 5.86 0.21 13.56
C ASP A 26 6.82 1.06 12.71
N LEU A 27 6.44 1.41 11.48
CA LEU A 27 7.24 2.30 10.64
C LEU A 27 7.39 3.70 11.26
N ARG A 28 6.32 4.26 11.82
CA ARG A 28 6.40 5.56 12.51
C ARG A 28 7.29 5.51 13.74
N ALA A 29 7.25 4.43 14.50
CA ALA A 29 8.15 4.23 15.63
C ALA A 29 9.62 4.15 15.17
N LEU A 30 9.89 3.42 14.08
CA LEU A 30 11.21 3.34 13.48
C LEU A 30 11.69 4.70 12.95
N ILE A 31 10.84 5.45 12.25
CA ILE A 31 11.15 6.79 11.75
C ILE A 31 11.54 7.73 12.90
N LYS A 32 10.73 7.78 13.96
CA LYS A 32 11.04 8.57 15.17
C LYS A 32 12.37 8.17 15.79
N TRP A 33 12.65 6.87 15.87
CA TRP A 33 13.93 6.39 16.39
C TRP A 33 15.09 6.84 15.48
N ILE A 34 14.97 6.70 14.15
CA ILE A 34 16.01 7.15 13.21
C ILE A 34 16.25 8.65 13.38
N LYS A 35 15.21 9.49 13.38
CA LYS A 35 15.33 10.95 13.53
C LYS A 35 15.95 11.38 14.87
N ALA A 36 15.75 10.60 15.93
CA ALA A 36 16.36 10.87 17.24
C ALA A 36 17.84 10.44 17.31
N ASN A 37 18.29 9.52 16.46
CA ASN A 37 19.60 8.86 16.60
C ASN A 37 20.54 9.08 15.40
N LYS A 38 20.04 9.60 14.29
CA LYS A 38 20.76 9.79 13.03
C LYS A 38 20.46 11.18 12.49
N ASN A 39 21.44 11.75 11.80
CA ASN A 39 21.30 13.03 11.11
C ASN A 39 21.18 12.80 9.60
N GLY A 40 20.51 13.71 8.91
CA GLY A 40 20.34 13.67 7.45
C GLY A 40 18.90 13.41 7.02
N PRO A 41 18.65 13.44 5.70
CA PRO A 41 17.32 13.21 5.16
C PRO A 41 16.87 11.76 5.37
N LEU A 42 15.58 11.59 5.65
CA LEU A 42 14.93 10.29 5.76
C LEU A 42 14.24 9.94 4.44
N ILE A 43 14.73 8.87 3.81
CA ILE A 43 14.16 8.32 2.57
C ILE A 43 13.41 7.05 2.93
N LEU A 44 12.10 7.03 2.68
CA LEU A 44 11.25 5.86 2.89
C LEU A 44 11.04 5.15 1.54
N ILE A 45 11.47 3.90 1.45
CA ILE A 45 11.37 3.08 0.23
C ILE A 45 10.52 1.85 0.52
N GLY A 46 9.49 1.62 -0.29
CA GLY A 46 8.61 0.45 -0.20
C GLY A 46 8.51 -0.28 -1.52
N ILE A 47 8.47 -1.63 -1.46
CA ILE A 47 8.34 -2.51 -2.63
C ILE A 47 7.11 -3.40 -2.44
N SER A 48 6.24 -3.50 -3.45
CA SER A 48 5.03 -4.34 -3.42
C SER A 48 4.11 -3.99 -2.23
N LEU A 49 3.81 -4.95 -1.37
CA LEU A 49 3.10 -4.70 -0.11
C LEU A 49 3.82 -3.65 0.76
N GLY A 50 5.15 -3.60 0.72
CA GLY A 50 5.92 -2.54 1.36
C GLY A 50 5.62 -1.17 0.76
N GLY A 51 5.41 -1.07 -0.56
CA GLY A 51 5.01 0.18 -1.24
C GLY A 51 3.62 0.64 -0.78
N PHE A 52 2.69 -0.29 -0.62
CA PHE A 52 1.37 0.00 -0.03
C PHE A 52 1.49 0.57 1.40
N ILE A 53 2.28 -0.07 2.26
CA ILE A 53 2.46 0.36 3.65
C ILE A 53 3.23 1.69 3.76
N THR A 54 4.27 1.91 2.95
CA THR A 54 4.98 3.20 2.94
C THR A 54 4.09 4.32 2.42
N ASN A 55 3.25 4.05 1.42
CA ASN A 55 2.27 5.01 0.92
C ASN A 55 1.28 5.42 2.03
N LEU A 56 0.70 4.45 2.76
CA LEU A 56 -0.15 4.73 3.92
C LEU A 56 0.58 5.51 5.02
N THR A 57 1.80 5.12 5.33
CA THR A 57 2.62 5.79 6.36
C THR A 57 2.85 7.26 5.99
N SER A 58 3.07 7.54 4.71
CA SER A 58 3.28 8.90 4.22
C SER A 58 2.07 9.82 4.38
N LEU A 59 0.86 9.29 4.60
CA LEU A 59 -0.33 10.10 4.88
C LEU A 59 -0.33 10.69 6.28
N VAL A 60 0.42 10.10 7.22
CA VAL A 60 0.33 10.39 8.66
C VAL A 60 1.67 10.71 9.32
N GLU A 61 2.77 10.62 8.59
CA GLU A 61 4.13 10.86 9.08
C GLU A 61 4.78 12.03 8.35
N GLU A 62 5.14 13.07 9.10
CA GLU A 62 5.66 14.34 8.56
C GLU A 62 7.18 14.33 8.42
N GLU A 63 7.86 13.39 9.08
CA GLU A 63 9.32 13.30 9.13
C GLU A 63 9.94 12.57 7.92
N ILE A 64 9.16 12.29 6.88
CA ILE A 64 9.63 11.65 5.63
C ILE A 64 10.03 12.74 4.64
N ASP A 65 11.31 12.79 4.28
CA ASP A 65 11.84 13.78 3.34
C ASP A 65 11.60 13.36 1.88
N VAL A 66 11.74 12.07 1.58
CA VAL A 66 11.56 11.47 0.23
C VAL A 66 10.84 10.14 0.33
N LEU A 67 9.88 9.90 -0.57
CA LEU A 67 9.15 8.64 -0.70
C LEU A 67 9.46 7.99 -2.06
N ALA A 68 9.88 6.73 -2.05
CA ALA A 68 9.91 5.90 -3.24
C ALA A 68 9.00 4.67 -3.05
N SER A 69 8.04 4.50 -3.95
CA SER A 69 7.07 3.41 -3.91
C SER A 69 7.14 2.60 -5.20
N ILE A 70 7.47 1.32 -5.09
CA ILE A 70 7.87 0.46 -6.20
C ILE A 70 6.91 -0.74 -6.27
N PHE A 71 6.31 -1.00 -7.43
CA PHE A 71 5.29 -2.05 -7.64
C PHE A 71 4.17 -2.02 -6.60
N TYR A 72 3.71 -0.82 -6.22
CA TYR A 72 2.84 -0.60 -5.08
C TYR A 72 1.37 -0.91 -5.37
N ALA A 73 0.69 -1.51 -4.39
CA ALA A 73 -0.77 -1.56 -4.37
C ALA A 73 -1.35 -0.26 -3.78
N ASN A 74 -2.58 0.06 -4.16
CA ASN A 74 -3.37 1.15 -3.59
C ASN A 74 -4.64 0.60 -2.92
N ARG A 75 -5.49 -0.10 -3.67
CA ARG A 75 -6.74 -0.66 -3.13
C ARG A 75 -6.55 -2.14 -2.84
N LEU A 76 -6.48 -2.50 -1.56
CA LEU A 76 -6.45 -3.92 -1.15
C LEU A 76 -7.71 -4.65 -1.61
N SER A 77 -8.86 -3.98 -1.54
CA SER A 77 -10.14 -4.48 -2.06
C SER A 77 -10.01 -4.89 -3.53
N TYR A 78 -9.52 -3.99 -4.39
CA TYR A 78 -9.27 -4.27 -5.81
C TYR A 78 -8.28 -5.42 -6.01
N SER A 79 -7.16 -5.39 -5.28
CA SER A 79 -6.11 -6.41 -5.39
C SER A 79 -6.66 -7.80 -5.07
N ILE A 80 -7.41 -7.92 -3.97
CA ILE A 80 -8.02 -9.19 -3.58
C ILE A 80 -9.09 -9.64 -4.58
N TRP A 81 -9.90 -8.73 -5.10
CA TRP A 81 -11.00 -9.11 -5.97
C TRP A 81 -10.58 -9.47 -7.39
N ASN A 82 -9.58 -8.78 -7.93
CA ASN A 82 -9.31 -8.74 -9.36
C ASN A 82 -7.97 -9.37 -9.78
N THR A 83 -7.05 -9.65 -8.85
CA THR A 83 -5.69 -10.12 -9.21
C THR A 83 -5.42 -11.54 -8.70
N ILE A 84 -4.39 -12.19 -9.28
CA ILE A 84 -4.05 -13.59 -9.00
C ILE A 84 -3.75 -13.86 -7.51
N PRO A 85 -2.98 -13.01 -6.78
CA PRO A 85 -2.70 -13.23 -5.37
C PRO A 85 -3.95 -13.22 -4.47
N GLY A 86 -5.01 -12.52 -4.92
CA GLY A 86 -6.25 -12.37 -4.18
C GLY A 86 -7.19 -13.57 -4.25
N LYS A 87 -7.01 -14.46 -5.22
CA LYS A 87 -8.00 -15.48 -5.61
C LYS A 87 -8.59 -16.27 -4.43
N PHE A 88 -7.74 -16.84 -3.58
CA PHE A 88 -8.21 -17.68 -2.46
C PHE A 88 -8.86 -16.86 -1.34
N ILE A 89 -8.37 -15.64 -1.11
CA ILE A 89 -8.98 -14.72 -0.14
C ILE A 89 -10.37 -14.29 -0.64
N ARG A 90 -10.50 -14.02 -1.94
CA ARG A 90 -11.80 -13.72 -2.56
C ARG A 90 -12.77 -14.90 -2.42
N GLU A 91 -12.33 -16.12 -2.75
CA GLU A 91 -13.17 -17.33 -2.62
C GLU A 91 -13.68 -17.50 -1.17
N ASP A 92 -12.82 -17.30 -0.18
CA ASP A 92 -13.21 -17.36 1.24
C ASP A 92 -14.20 -16.25 1.62
N LEU A 93 -13.99 -15.02 1.14
CA LEU A 93 -14.90 -13.89 1.38
C LEU A 93 -16.29 -14.13 0.74
N GLU A 94 -16.31 -14.58 -0.52
CA GLU A 94 -17.53 -14.92 -1.25
C GLU A 94 -18.29 -16.06 -0.55
N HIS A 95 -17.59 -17.08 -0.07
CA HIS A 95 -18.19 -18.20 0.68
C HIS A 95 -18.90 -17.74 1.96
N HIS A 96 -18.42 -16.66 2.59
CA HIS A 96 -19.01 -16.07 3.78
C HIS A 96 -19.96 -14.89 3.49
N GLY A 97 -20.34 -14.69 2.23
CA GLY A 97 -21.35 -13.71 1.82
C GLY A 97 -20.86 -12.27 1.78
N VAL A 98 -19.55 -12.03 1.77
CA VAL A 98 -18.97 -10.70 1.57
C VAL A 98 -18.91 -10.41 0.06
N THR A 99 -19.42 -9.25 -0.35
CA THR A 99 -19.35 -8.77 -1.74
C THR A 99 -18.15 -7.85 -1.98
N TYR A 100 -17.90 -7.48 -3.24
CA TYR A 100 -16.83 -6.54 -3.55
C TYR A 100 -17.09 -5.17 -2.95
N ASP A 101 -18.34 -4.69 -3.03
CA ASP A 101 -18.75 -3.39 -2.50
C ASP A 101 -18.60 -3.36 -0.97
N ASP A 102 -18.97 -4.45 -0.28
CA ASP A 102 -18.72 -4.60 1.15
C ASP A 102 -17.22 -4.48 1.46
N LEU A 103 -16.35 -5.15 0.70
CA LEU A 103 -14.91 -5.13 0.93
C LEU A 103 -14.31 -3.74 0.67
N ILE A 104 -14.79 -3.02 -0.35
CA ILE A 104 -14.42 -1.62 -0.59
C ILE A 104 -14.74 -0.79 0.65
N ASP A 105 -15.96 -0.91 1.19
CA ASP A 105 -16.37 -0.14 2.37
C ASP A 105 -15.56 -0.51 3.62
N TYR A 106 -15.34 -1.81 3.86
CA TYR A 106 -14.61 -2.28 5.03
C TYR A 106 -13.13 -1.92 5.02
N TRP A 107 -12.49 -1.91 3.85
CA TRP A 107 -11.06 -1.65 3.71
C TRP A 107 -10.71 -0.25 3.21
N LYS A 108 -11.69 0.62 3.02
CA LYS A 108 -11.48 2.02 2.60
C LYS A 108 -10.43 2.75 3.42
N ILE A 109 -10.37 2.52 4.74
CA ILE A 109 -9.39 3.14 5.64
C ILE A 109 -7.94 2.75 5.33
N THR A 110 -7.74 1.65 4.60
CA THR A 110 -6.43 1.13 4.24
C THR A 110 -5.97 1.62 2.86
N GLU A 111 -6.70 2.50 2.18
CA GLU A 111 -6.35 2.92 0.82
C GLU A 111 -5.53 4.23 0.81
N PRO A 112 -4.30 4.24 0.27
CA PRO A 112 -3.47 5.46 0.20
C PRO A 112 -4.09 6.61 -0.58
N SER A 113 -4.98 6.32 -1.54
CA SER A 113 -5.64 7.32 -2.37
C SER A 113 -6.75 8.13 -1.67
N GLN A 114 -7.07 7.82 -0.40
CA GLN A 114 -8.07 8.58 0.37
C GLN A 114 -7.57 9.95 0.84
N ALA A 115 -6.26 10.22 0.78
CA ALA A 115 -5.67 11.50 1.15
C ALA A 115 -4.38 11.78 0.36
N LEU A 116 -3.95 13.04 0.37
CA LEU A 116 -2.64 13.41 -0.12
C LEU A 116 -1.56 13.01 0.89
N SER A 117 -0.40 12.60 0.38
CA SER A 117 0.80 12.38 1.18
C SER A 117 1.23 13.66 1.91
N LYS A 118 1.80 13.52 3.10
CA LYS A 118 2.52 14.60 3.80
C LYS A 118 3.86 14.92 3.14
N VAL A 119 4.40 13.96 2.36
CA VAL A 119 5.58 14.18 1.52
C VAL A 119 5.18 15.06 0.35
N LYS A 120 5.97 16.10 0.09
CA LYS A 120 5.71 16.98 -1.06
C LYS A 120 5.78 16.19 -2.36
N LYS A 121 4.88 16.48 -3.30
CA LYS A 121 4.75 15.78 -4.59
C LYS A 121 6.08 15.65 -5.34
N GLU A 122 6.92 16.69 -5.32
CA GLU A 122 8.24 16.71 -5.96
C GLU A 122 9.25 15.71 -5.36
N ASN A 123 9.00 15.25 -4.13
CA ASN A 123 9.82 14.28 -3.40
C ASN A 123 9.22 12.87 -3.41
N ILE A 124 8.21 12.62 -4.25
CA ILE A 124 7.59 11.31 -4.41
C ILE A 124 8.01 10.72 -5.75
N LEU A 125 8.54 9.49 -5.70
CA LEU A 125 8.85 8.66 -6.85
C LEU A 125 7.98 7.39 -6.84
N LEU A 126 7.21 7.20 -7.91
CA LEU A 126 6.41 6.00 -8.14
C LEU A 126 7.04 5.15 -9.25
N ILE A 127 7.14 3.84 -9.05
CA ILE A 127 7.65 2.90 -10.06
C ILE A 127 6.65 1.75 -10.21
N SER A 128 6.27 1.42 -11.44
CA SER A 128 5.43 0.25 -11.75
C SER A 128 5.93 -0.52 -12.98
N GLY A 129 5.44 -1.75 -13.14
CA GLY A 129 5.75 -2.62 -14.28
C GLY A 129 4.64 -2.62 -15.31
N LYS A 130 4.99 -2.54 -16.59
CA LYS A 130 4.05 -2.63 -17.70
C LYS A 130 3.37 -4.00 -17.82
N HIS A 131 4.04 -5.05 -17.36
CA HIS A 131 3.61 -6.45 -17.48
C HIS A 131 3.37 -7.10 -16.11
N ASP A 132 3.23 -6.30 -15.05
CA ASP A 132 2.98 -6.79 -13.69
C ASP A 132 1.62 -7.52 -13.64
N LEU A 133 1.65 -8.79 -13.23
CA LEU A 133 0.46 -9.65 -13.14
C LEU A 133 -0.18 -9.64 -11.75
N TYR A 134 0.45 -8.99 -10.79
CA TYR A 134 0.02 -8.93 -9.39
C TYR A 134 -0.57 -7.57 -9.02
N VAL A 135 -0.02 -6.51 -9.60
CA VAL A 135 -0.46 -5.14 -9.42
C VAL A 135 -0.84 -4.57 -10.78
N HIS A 136 -2.14 -4.46 -11.04
CA HIS A 136 -2.64 -3.94 -12.30
C HIS A 136 -2.35 -2.44 -12.46
N SER A 137 -2.11 -2.01 -13.70
CA SER A 137 -1.88 -0.60 -14.02
C SER A 137 -3.04 0.28 -13.57
N GLU A 138 -4.28 -0.20 -13.66
CA GLU A 138 -5.50 0.51 -13.21
C GLU A 138 -5.38 0.99 -11.76
N ASP A 139 -4.86 0.15 -10.85
CA ASP A 139 -4.74 0.52 -9.44
C ASP A 139 -3.58 1.51 -9.20
N THR A 140 -2.47 1.33 -9.92
CA THR A 140 -1.33 2.27 -9.85
C THR A 140 -1.64 3.63 -10.49
N ASP A 141 -2.44 3.66 -11.56
CA ASP A 141 -2.92 4.86 -12.22
C ASP A 141 -3.86 5.63 -11.29
N TYR A 142 -4.76 4.92 -10.60
CA TYR A 142 -5.68 5.54 -9.65
C TYR A 142 -4.95 6.30 -8.54
N LEU A 143 -3.92 5.69 -7.93
CA LEU A 143 -3.14 6.38 -6.89
C LEU A 143 -2.34 7.55 -7.47
N TRP A 144 -1.68 7.34 -8.61
CA TRP A 144 -0.88 8.37 -9.26
C TRP A 144 -1.72 9.62 -9.57
N GLU A 145 -2.93 9.43 -10.10
CA GLU A 145 -3.89 10.50 -10.35
C GLU A 145 -4.37 11.16 -9.05
N SER A 146 -4.71 10.36 -8.03
CA SER A 146 -5.17 10.85 -6.72
C SER A 146 -4.12 11.68 -5.97
N TRP A 147 -2.84 11.45 -6.25
CA TRP A 147 -1.71 12.21 -5.70
C TRP A 147 -1.22 13.32 -6.63
N GLU A 148 -2.09 13.78 -7.55
CA GLU A 148 -1.82 14.87 -8.47
C GLU A 148 -0.66 14.60 -9.44
N ARG A 149 -0.40 13.33 -9.77
CA ARG A 149 0.63 12.90 -10.72
C ARG A 149 2.07 13.24 -10.29
N PRO A 150 2.60 12.67 -9.19
CA PRO A 150 4.03 12.79 -8.85
C PRO A 150 4.91 12.12 -9.91
N THR A 151 6.23 12.24 -9.78
CA THR A 151 7.18 11.60 -10.69
C THR A 151 6.92 10.10 -10.74
N ARG A 152 6.74 9.55 -11.96
CA ARG A 152 6.45 8.13 -12.15
C ARG A 152 7.24 7.54 -13.32
N TYR A 153 7.80 6.35 -13.10
CA TYR A 153 8.39 5.52 -14.16
C TYR A 153 7.62 4.21 -14.32
N ILE A 154 7.37 3.83 -15.57
CA ILE A 154 6.78 2.54 -15.93
C ILE A 154 7.83 1.77 -16.72
N TYR A 155 8.31 0.65 -16.17
CA TYR A 155 9.33 -0.18 -16.79
C TYR A 155 8.69 -1.29 -17.62
N THR A 156 9.35 -1.70 -18.70
CA THR A 156 8.97 -2.87 -19.51
C THR A 156 9.40 -4.16 -18.78
N CYS A 157 8.83 -4.39 -17.61
CA CYS A 157 9.00 -5.57 -16.77
C CYS A 157 7.65 -5.96 -16.15
N GLY A 158 7.61 -7.12 -15.49
CA GLY A 158 6.48 -7.62 -14.71
C GLY A 158 6.96 -8.42 -13.52
#